data_AF-A0A3C1W367-F1
#
_entry.id   AF-A0A3C1W367-F1
#
_cell.length_a   1.000
_cell.length_b   1.000
_cell.length_c   1.000
_cell.angle_alpha   90.00
_cell.angle_beta   90.00
_cell.angle_gamma   90.00
#
_symmetry.space_group_name_H-M   'P 1'
#
loop_
_entity.id
_entity.type
_entity.pdbx_description
1 polymer ?
#
loop_
_entity_poly.entity_id
_entity_poly.type
_entity_poly.pdbx_seq_one_letter_code
_entity_poly.pdbx_strand_id
1 'polypeptide(L)'
;MGQSYGLLVDLQRWMSGSLPQSKASVGHFERRDLSCGRRGGYLAGMKMIGRLFVTLLLLAGCSPVLAEDYEMRLRKEVEHSPGKFRPVESREAWKPSETAVIVCDMWDLHHCKNAVVRANQLAPRMNALLKAARGRGSLIIHAPSSCMQFYEGHPARKRAQSAPDSGNVPEGIEQWLTWLDKREEQAGYPIDHSDGGEDDDPKEHAEWAEKLRKMGRNPRAPWTRQLGLLEIDGDRDAITDSGRENWNLLEQHGIKNVILVGVHTNMCVLGRPFGLRQMAKNGKNVVLMRDLTDTMYNPAMPPKVSHFEGTDLIVNHVERYVCPTVSSDQILGGAPHRFPGDFRKHIVFLIGEREYDTKKTLPGFVSKHLTPSFRTTFVFADPEGAARNKFHGIEAVRDADLLFVSVRRRALPQADLKLVRDHIQEGKPVIGIRTASHAFSLRGKPAPQGHAVWDEWDAEVIGGNYTGHHGNTLTTEVRSTEEGLHFLGDESPFHFQSGGSLYINSPRRPGQNILLFGKVAGIDRLEPLAWTFKRSDGGKTFYTSLGHVSDFEQESFVRILRRAITWCFE
;
A
#
# COMPACT_ATOMS: atom_id res chain seq x y z
N MET A 1 36.26 -17.26 -33.03
CA MET A 1 35.67 -16.18 -32.23
C MET A 1 34.16 -16.33 -32.27
N GLY A 2 33.63 -17.03 -31.27
CA GLY A 2 32.25 -17.49 -31.18
C GLY A 2 32.15 -18.29 -29.89
N GLN A 3 31.00 -18.21 -29.22
CA GLN A 3 30.65 -18.71 -27.88
C GLN A 3 30.79 -17.69 -26.74
N SER A 4 29.69 -16.97 -26.50
CA SER A 4 29.29 -16.49 -25.17
C SER A 4 27.90 -15.82 -25.23
N TYR A 5 26.90 -16.55 -25.73
CA TYR A 5 25.47 -16.17 -25.62
C TYR A 5 24.65 -17.45 -25.50
N GLY A 6 24.33 -17.83 -24.27
CA GLY A 6 23.60 -19.05 -23.96
C GLY A 6 23.99 -19.59 -22.59
N LEU A 7 23.52 -18.95 -21.51
CA LEU A 7 23.63 -19.49 -20.14
C LEU A 7 22.66 -18.88 -19.12
N LEU A 8 21.72 -18.01 -19.54
CA LEU A 8 20.61 -17.53 -18.69
C LEU A 8 19.28 -18.25 -18.98
N VAL A 9 19.24 -19.11 -20.00
CA VAL A 9 18.09 -19.98 -20.33
C VAL A 9 18.21 -21.37 -19.64
N ASP A 10 19.36 -21.70 -19.05
CA ASP A 10 19.63 -23.05 -18.53
C ASP A 10 19.21 -23.30 -17.07
N LEU A 11 18.65 -22.31 -16.36
CA LEU A 11 18.00 -22.56 -15.06
C LEU A 11 16.61 -23.22 -15.22
N GLN A 12 16.01 -23.19 -16.41
CA GLN A 12 14.72 -23.84 -16.68
C GLN A 12 14.83 -25.34 -17.02
N ARG A 13 16.03 -25.86 -17.33
CA ARG A 13 16.21 -27.25 -17.80
C ARG A 13 16.75 -28.23 -16.75
N TRP A 14 17.15 -27.78 -15.58
CA TRP A 14 17.75 -28.66 -14.56
C TRP A 14 16.76 -29.22 -13.53
N MET A 15 15.49 -28.79 -13.55
CA MET A 15 14.46 -29.23 -12.60
C MET A 15 13.58 -30.42 -13.07
N SER A 16 13.87 -31.03 -14.22
CA SER A 16 13.01 -32.08 -14.82
C SER A 16 13.60 -33.51 -14.80
N GLY A 17 14.51 -33.82 -13.87
CA GLY A 17 15.10 -35.16 -13.75
C GLY A 17 14.35 -36.06 -12.77
N SER A 18 13.31 -36.75 -13.23
CA SER A 18 12.62 -37.81 -12.48
C SER A 18 13.30 -39.18 -12.71
N LEU A 19 13.61 -39.88 -11.63
CA LEU A 19 13.97 -41.31 -11.64
C LEU A 19 12.94 -42.13 -10.84
N PRO A 20 12.67 -43.39 -11.24
CA PRO A 20 11.40 -44.07 -10.95
C PRO A 20 11.39 -44.86 -9.63
N GLN A 21 10.25 -44.84 -8.92
CA GLN A 21 9.96 -45.77 -7.82
C GLN A 21 9.12 -46.97 -8.30
N SER A 22 9.54 -48.15 -7.87
CA SER A 22 8.95 -49.46 -8.13
C SER A 22 7.69 -49.75 -7.31
N LYS A 23 6.77 -50.49 -7.94
CA LYS A 23 5.50 -51.00 -7.39
C LYS A 23 5.71 -52.03 -6.26
N ALA A 24 4.84 -52.01 -5.26
CA ALA A 24 4.39 -53.20 -4.53
C ALA A 24 2.95 -53.00 -4.02
N SER A 25 2.22 -54.11 -3.95
CA SER A 25 0.77 -54.25 -4.01
C SER A 25 0.06 -54.37 -2.66
N VAL A 26 -1.16 -53.83 -2.63
CA VAL A 26 -2.44 -54.34 -2.08
C VAL A 26 -2.41 -55.34 -0.90
N GLY A 27 -3.13 -54.97 0.16
CA GLY A 27 -3.71 -55.88 1.15
C GLY A 27 -4.96 -55.26 1.81
N HIS A 28 -6.13 -55.70 1.38
CA HIS A 28 -7.45 -55.43 1.98
C HIS A 28 -7.60 -56.20 3.31
N PHE A 29 -8.21 -55.62 4.34
CA PHE A 29 -8.96 -56.41 5.33
C PHE A 29 -10.11 -55.60 5.96
N GLU A 30 -11.23 -56.29 6.13
CA GLU A 30 -12.57 -55.80 6.45
C GLU A 30 -12.80 -55.39 7.90
N ARG A 31 -13.88 -54.61 8.05
CA ARG A 31 -14.58 -54.21 9.28
C ARG A 31 -15.11 -55.40 10.07
N ARG A 32 -15.23 -55.24 11.39
CA ARG A 32 -16.40 -55.71 12.16
C ARG A 32 -16.82 -54.70 13.21
N ASP A 33 -18.06 -54.25 13.07
CA ASP A 33 -18.87 -53.58 14.08
C ASP A 33 -19.24 -54.57 15.21
N LEU A 34 -19.31 -54.07 16.45
CA LEU A 34 -20.18 -54.62 17.49
C LEU A 34 -20.79 -53.47 18.30
N SER A 35 -22.10 -53.32 18.11
CA SER A 35 -23.03 -52.48 18.87
C SER A 35 -23.64 -53.23 20.06
N CYS A 36 -24.36 -52.48 20.90
CA CYS A 36 -25.37 -52.89 21.91
C CYS A 36 -24.86 -52.90 23.37
N GLY A 37 -25.52 -52.35 24.38
CA GLY A 37 -26.82 -51.69 24.47
C GLY A 37 -27.15 -51.25 25.91
N ARG A 38 -27.72 -50.05 26.04
CA ARG A 38 -28.90 -49.59 26.83
C ARG A 38 -29.37 -50.26 28.16
N ARG A 39 -29.77 -49.35 29.07
CA ARG A 39 -30.85 -49.32 30.13
C ARG A 39 -30.27 -49.23 31.55
N GLY A 40 -30.57 -48.20 32.36
CA GLY A 40 -31.85 -47.83 33.00
C GLY A 40 -31.85 -48.42 34.42
N GLY A 41 -32.24 -47.83 35.55
CA GLY A 41 -32.84 -46.57 36.01
C GLY A 41 -33.13 -46.74 37.52
N TYR A 42 -33.65 -45.69 38.16
CA TYR A 42 -34.35 -45.62 39.47
C TYR A 42 -33.63 -45.22 40.78
N LEU A 43 -34.13 -44.07 41.25
CA LEU A 43 -34.30 -43.46 42.58
C LEU A 43 -34.13 -44.33 43.84
N ALA A 44 -33.51 -43.73 44.87
CA ALA A 44 -34.11 -43.52 46.18
C ALA A 44 -33.33 -42.45 46.96
N GLY A 45 -34.03 -41.53 47.63
CA GLY A 45 -33.44 -40.41 48.37
C GLY A 45 -33.12 -40.72 49.82
N MET A 46 -32.24 -39.92 50.41
CA MET A 46 -32.22 -39.63 51.85
C MET A 46 -31.53 -38.28 52.08
N LYS A 47 -32.25 -37.37 52.74
CA LYS A 47 -31.79 -36.04 53.15
C LYS A 47 -30.76 -36.21 54.26
N MET A 48 -29.58 -35.59 54.11
CA MET A 48 -28.74 -35.22 55.24
C MET A 48 -28.19 -33.81 55.02
N ILE A 49 -28.55 -32.93 55.95
CA ILE A 49 -28.15 -31.53 56.01
C ILE A 49 -26.71 -31.48 56.52
N GLY A 50 -25.80 -30.90 55.75
CA GLY A 50 -24.39 -30.79 56.13
C GLY A 50 -23.64 -29.79 55.25
N ARG A 51 -23.67 -28.51 55.67
CA ARG A 51 -22.72 -27.42 55.37
C ARG A 51 -21.93 -27.53 54.05
N LEU A 52 -22.46 -26.97 52.97
CA LEU A 52 -21.66 -26.59 51.81
C LEU A 52 -20.91 -25.28 52.12
N PHE A 53 -19.59 -25.37 52.23
CA PHE A 53 -18.72 -24.23 51.90
C PHE A 53 -18.92 -23.94 50.42
N VAL A 54 -19.54 -22.80 50.09
CA VAL A 54 -19.55 -22.27 48.73
C VAL A 54 -18.17 -21.71 48.46
N THR A 55 -17.26 -22.54 47.97
CA THR A 55 -16.06 -22.06 47.29
C THR A 55 -16.52 -21.46 45.97
N LEU A 56 -16.70 -20.13 45.96
CA LEU A 56 -16.94 -19.37 44.74
C LEU A 56 -15.66 -19.47 43.88
N LEU A 57 -15.56 -20.51 43.06
CA LEU A 57 -14.61 -20.56 41.96
C LEU A 57 -14.98 -19.42 41.00
N LEU A 58 -14.32 -18.28 41.17
CA LEU A 58 -14.16 -17.27 40.13
C LEU A 58 -13.38 -17.94 39.00
N LEU A 59 -14.09 -18.71 38.16
CA LEU A 59 -13.72 -18.91 36.78
C LEU A 59 -13.79 -17.51 36.14
N ALA A 60 -12.70 -16.75 36.29
CA ALA A 60 -12.36 -15.72 35.34
C ALA A 60 -12.22 -16.45 34.00
N GLY A 61 -13.34 -16.57 33.28
CA GLY A 61 -13.32 -16.93 31.89
C GLY A 61 -12.45 -15.90 31.20
N CYS A 62 -11.19 -16.25 30.93
CA CYS A 62 -10.50 -15.74 29.78
C CYS A 62 -11.35 -16.15 28.58
N SER A 63 -12.39 -15.39 28.28
CA SER A 63 -12.83 -15.28 26.89
C SER A 63 -11.57 -14.87 26.14
N PRO A 64 -11.08 -15.66 25.16
CA PRO A 64 -10.07 -15.14 24.27
C PRO A 64 -10.67 -13.86 23.72
N VAL A 65 -10.04 -12.72 24.01
CA VAL A 65 -10.33 -11.49 23.30
C VAL A 65 -10.11 -11.88 21.84
N LEU A 66 -11.21 -12.06 21.10
CA LEU A 66 -11.10 -12.36 19.68
C LEU A 66 -10.26 -11.24 19.10
N ALA A 67 -9.14 -11.60 18.47
CA ALA A 67 -8.29 -10.62 17.84
C ALA A 67 -9.15 -9.82 16.87
N GLU A 68 -9.10 -8.50 16.96
CA GLU A 68 -9.88 -7.64 16.07
C GLU A 68 -9.52 -7.94 14.61
N ASP A 69 -10.54 -7.93 13.76
CA ASP A 69 -10.37 -8.08 12.32
C ASP A 69 -9.43 -6.99 11.80
N TYR A 70 -8.60 -7.33 10.82
CA TYR A 70 -7.81 -6.33 10.12
C TYR A 70 -8.73 -5.44 9.28
N GLU A 71 -8.65 -4.12 9.45
CA GLU A 71 -9.25 -3.15 8.52
C GLU A 71 -8.28 -2.94 7.35
N MET A 72 -8.44 -3.74 6.30
CA MET A 72 -7.56 -3.74 5.13
C MET A 72 -8.05 -2.70 4.11
N ARG A 73 -7.18 -1.75 3.77
CA ARG A 73 -7.35 -0.77 2.68
C ARG A 73 -6.59 -1.28 1.46
N LEU A 74 -7.33 -1.94 0.57
CA LEU A 74 -6.81 -2.56 -0.65
C LEU A 74 -6.75 -1.50 -1.75
N ARG A 75 -5.58 -1.36 -2.37
CA ARG A 75 -5.37 -0.48 -3.53
C ARG A 75 -5.22 -1.32 -4.79
N LYS A 76 -5.93 -0.97 -5.87
CA LYS A 76 -5.77 -1.57 -7.21
C LYS A 76 -5.88 -0.50 -8.29
N GLU A 77 -5.41 -0.79 -9.49
CA GLU A 77 -5.63 0.08 -10.64
C GLU A 77 -6.72 -0.50 -11.54
N VAL A 78 -7.70 0.34 -11.90
CA VAL A 78 -8.79 -0.05 -12.82
C VAL A 78 -8.67 0.72 -14.12
N GLU A 79 -8.82 0.00 -15.22
CA GLU A 79 -8.93 0.59 -16.54
C GLU A 79 -10.29 1.29 -16.67
N HIS A 80 -10.29 2.58 -16.96
CA HIS A 80 -11.52 3.36 -17.16
C HIS A 80 -11.73 3.77 -18.62
N SER A 81 -10.68 3.68 -19.43
CA SER A 81 -10.71 3.75 -20.88
C SER A 81 -9.48 3.01 -21.42
N PRO A 82 -9.46 2.55 -22.69
CA PRO A 82 -8.37 1.75 -23.22
C PRO A 82 -6.98 2.35 -22.95
N GLY A 83 -6.13 1.62 -22.24
CA GLY A 83 -4.78 2.01 -21.86
C GLY A 83 -4.67 3.06 -20.75
N LYS A 84 -5.79 3.53 -20.17
CA LYS A 84 -5.80 4.51 -19.07
C LYS A 84 -6.32 3.89 -17.79
N PHE A 85 -5.42 3.80 -16.84
CA PHE A 85 -5.68 3.25 -15.51
C PHE A 85 -5.85 4.38 -14.49
N ARG A 86 -6.57 4.08 -13.42
CA ARG A 86 -6.67 4.95 -12.24
C ARG A 86 -6.65 4.09 -10.99
N PRO A 87 -6.00 4.53 -9.90
CA PRO A 87 -6.06 3.79 -8.66
C PRO A 87 -7.45 3.91 -8.04
N VAL A 88 -7.85 2.84 -7.37
CA VAL A 88 -9.10 2.69 -6.62
C VAL A 88 -8.77 1.99 -5.32
N GLU A 89 -9.37 2.47 -4.23
CA GLU A 89 -9.30 1.82 -2.94
C GLU A 89 -10.62 1.17 -2.57
N SER A 90 -10.54 -0.02 -1.97
CA SER A 90 -11.64 -0.69 -1.27
C SER A 90 -11.22 -0.99 0.17
N ARG A 91 -12.22 -1.18 1.03
CA ARG A 91 -12.02 -1.55 2.43
C ARG A 91 -12.63 -2.92 2.69
N GLU A 92 -11.90 -3.76 3.38
CA GLU A 92 -12.30 -5.11 3.73
C GLU A 92 -11.92 -5.43 5.17
N ALA A 93 -12.77 -6.19 5.86
CA ALA A 93 -12.46 -6.73 7.18
C ALA A 93 -11.92 -8.15 7.01
N TRP A 94 -10.67 -8.39 7.37
CA TRP A 94 -10.03 -9.69 7.25
C TRP A 94 -9.79 -10.31 8.62
N LYS A 95 -10.35 -11.50 8.84
CA LYS A 95 -10.11 -12.27 10.07
C LYS A 95 -8.66 -12.74 10.13
N PRO A 96 -7.90 -12.43 11.20
CA PRO A 96 -6.52 -12.89 11.33
C PRO A 96 -6.38 -14.41 11.23
N SER A 97 -7.32 -15.17 11.80
CA SER A 97 -7.34 -16.64 11.77
C SER A 97 -7.60 -17.26 10.39
N GLU A 98 -8.12 -16.48 9.44
CA GLU A 98 -8.34 -16.91 8.05
C GLU A 98 -7.30 -16.27 7.10
N THR A 99 -6.22 -15.70 7.66
CA THR A 99 -5.21 -14.94 6.93
C THR A 99 -3.81 -15.52 7.16
N ALA A 100 -3.04 -15.69 6.08
CA ALA A 100 -1.63 -16.05 6.14
C ALA A 100 -0.73 -14.91 5.66
N VAL A 101 0.45 -14.78 6.26
CA VAL A 101 1.55 -13.96 5.74
C VAL A 101 2.64 -14.88 5.22
N ILE A 102 2.95 -14.80 3.93
CA ILE A 102 4.04 -15.58 3.31
C ILE A 102 5.24 -14.66 3.07
N VAL A 103 6.38 -15.05 3.63
CA VAL A 103 7.66 -14.34 3.50
C VAL A 103 8.45 -14.97 2.36
N CYS A 104 8.52 -14.28 1.22
CA CYS A 104 9.20 -14.74 0.03
C CYS A 104 10.70 -14.36 0.05
N ASP A 105 11.58 -15.36 0.01
CA ASP A 105 12.97 -15.23 -0.44
C ASP A 105 13.79 -14.11 0.25
N MET A 106 13.51 -13.81 1.52
CA MET A 106 14.29 -12.87 2.34
C MET A 106 15.62 -13.48 2.80
N TRP A 107 16.53 -13.71 1.86
CA TRP A 107 17.79 -14.45 2.08
C TRP A 107 18.83 -13.71 2.95
N ASP A 108 19.78 -14.48 3.50
CA ASP A 108 20.90 -13.93 4.30
C ASP A 108 21.92 -13.15 3.47
N LEU A 109 22.09 -13.52 2.20
CA LEU A 109 23.00 -12.87 1.24
C LEU A 109 22.39 -12.89 -0.17
N HIS A 110 22.90 -12.04 -1.04
CA HIS A 110 22.53 -11.97 -2.45
C HIS A 110 23.75 -11.59 -3.30
N HIS A 111 23.71 -11.88 -4.61
CA HIS A 111 24.81 -11.54 -5.52
C HIS A 111 24.95 -10.02 -5.68
N CYS A 112 23.83 -9.30 -5.60
CA CYS A 112 23.75 -7.84 -5.49
C CYS A 112 23.93 -7.39 -4.04
N LYS A 113 24.95 -6.56 -3.76
CA LYS A 113 25.22 -5.98 -2.44
C LYS A 113 24.09 -5.03 -2.02
N ASN A 114 23.60 -4.20 -2.93
CA ASN A 114 22.52 -3.25 -2.68
C ASN A 114 21.20 -3.97 -2.33
N ALA A 115 20.91 -5.11 -2.94
CA ALA A 115 19.80 -5.98 -2.56
C ALA A 115 19.95 -6.52 -1.13
N VAL A 116 21.16 -6.90 -0.71
CA VAL A 116 21.41 -7.29 0.70
C VAL A 116 21.15 -6.13 1.64
N VAL A 117 21.61 -4.92 1.30
CA VAL A 117 21.37 -3.71 2.11
C VAL A 117 19.87 -3.44 2.26
N ARG A 118 19.11 -3.44 1.15
CA ARG A 118 17.66 -3.22 1.17
C ARG A 118 16.91 -4.30 1.93
N ALA A 119 17.27 -5.58 1.77
CA ALA A 119 16.67 -6.67 2.55
C ALA A 119 16.88 -6.47 4.07
N ASN A 120 18.06 -6.00 4.49
CA ASN A 120 18.33 -5.66 5.88
C ASN A 120 17.53 -4.43 6.37
N GLN A 121 17.23 -3.48 5.49
CA GLN A 121 16.39 -2.32 5.82
C GLN A 121 14.90 -2.69 5.96
N LEU A 122 14.41 -3.63 5.15
CA LEU A 122 13.04 -4.16 5.25
C LEU A 122 12.82 -4.98 6.53
N ALA A 123 13.83 -5.77 6.91
CA ALA A 123 13.67 -6.83 7.89
C ALA A 123 13.16 -6.41 9.28
N PRO A 124 13.57 -5.28 9.90
CA PRO A 124 13.06 -4.89 11.21
C PRO A 124 11.55 -4.66 11.22
N ARG A 125 11.02 -3.94 10.22
CA ARG A 125 9.60 -3.66 10.13
C ARG A 125 8.80 -4.89 9.71
N MET A 126 9.36 -5.71 8.81
CA MET A 126 8.78 -7.00 8.45
C MET A 126 8.69 -7.92 9.67
N ASN A 127 9.74 -8.04 10.48
CA ASN A 127 9.71 -8.86 11.69
C ASN A 127 8.66 -8.36 12.69
N ALA A 128 8.50 -7.04 12.85
CA ALA A 128 7.42 -6.47 13.66
C ALA A 128 6.03 -6.86 13.12
N LEU A 129 5.83 -6.81 11.79
CA LEU A 129 4.61 -7.26 11.14
C LEU A 129 4.34 -8.74 11.45
N LEU A 130 5.33 -9.61 11.25
CA LEU A 130 5.18 -11.05 11.50
C LEU A 130 4.79 -11.33 12.95
N LYS A 131 5.41 -10.65 13.92
CA LYS A 131 5.07 -10.77 15.34
C LYS A 131 3.64 -10.31 15.63
N ALA A 132 3.22 -9.16 15.07
CA ALA A 132 1.88 -8.63 15.24
C ALA A 132 0.82 -9.55 14.61
N ALA A 133 1.06 -10.02 13.39
CA ALA A 133 0.15 -10.91 12.67
C ALA A 133 0.02 -12.27 13.36
N ARG A 134 1.15 -12.86 13.76
CA ARG A 134 1.20 -14.11 14.54
C ARG A 134 0.50 -13.95 15.89
N GLY A 135 0.71 -12.84 16.58
CA GLY A 135 0.06 -12.53 17.87
C GLY A 135 -1.46 -12.39 17.78
N ARG A 136 -1.99 -12.02 16.60
CA ARG A 136 -3.42 -11.94 16.31
C ARG A 136 -4.00 -13.24 15.73
N GLY A 137 -3.17 -14.26 15.47
CA GLY A 137 -3.62 -15.58 15.02
C GLY A 137 -3.47 -15.84 13.52
N SER A 138 -2.77 -14.99 12.77
CA SER A 138 -2.42 -15.28 11.38
C SER A 138 -1.32 -16.33 11.26
N LEU A 139 -1.44 -17.18 10.24
CA LEU A 139 -0.41 -18.18 9.90
C LEU A 139 0.78 -17.47 9.25
N ILE A 140 2.00 -17.76 9.71
CA ILE A 140 3.22 -17.26 9.08
C ILE A 140 3.92 -18.40 8.35
N ILE A 141 4.18 -18.21 7.06
CA ILE A 141 4.91 -19.17 6.23
C ILE A 141 6.17 -18.51 5.69
N HIS A 142 7.33 -19.03 6.07
CA HIS A 142 8.62 -18.62 5.53
C HIS A 142 8.95 -19.45 4.30
N ALA A 143 9.21 -18.79 3.17
CA ALA A 143 9.55 -19.45 1.91
C ALA A 143 10.94 -19.01 1.42
N PRO A 144 12.04 -19.41 2.09
CA PRO A 144 13.41 -19.12 1.66
C PRO A 144 13.84 -20.12 0.58
N SER A 145 13.42 -19.87 -0.65
CA SER A 145 13.64 -20.81 -1.75
C SER A 145 15.12 -21.09 -1.97
N SER A 146 15.44 -22.31 -2.43
CA SER A 146 16.83 -22.77 -2.65
C SER A 146 17.71 -22.84 -1.39
N CYS A 147 17.14 -22.65 -0.19
CA CYS A 147 17.83 -22.76 1.10
C CYS A 147 17.27 -23.86 2.00
N MET A 148 16.38 -24.72 1.49
CA MET A 148 15.58 -25.62 2.30
C MET A 148 16.39 -26.66 3.09
N GLN A 149 17.57 -27.04 2.59
CA GLN A 149 18.47 -27.98 3.27
C GLN A 149 18.87 -27.49 4.67
N PHE A 150 19.04 -26.16 4.86
CA PHE A 150 19.36 -25.58 6.16
C PHE A 150 18.27 -25.83 7.22
N TYR A 151 17.03 -26.07 6.79
CA TYR A 151 15.87 -26.20 7.66
C TYR A 151 15.36 -27.63 7.84
N GLU A 152 16.05 -28.65 7.32
CA GLU A 152 15.56 -30.04 7.35
C GLU A 152 15.16 -30.55 8.74
N GLY A 153 15.85 -30.11 9.79
CA GLY A 153 15.57 -30.44 11.20
C GLY A 153 14.68 -29.43 11.94
N HIS A 154 14.31 -28.31 11.32
CA HIS A 154 13.59 -27.25 12.00
C HIS A 154 12.12 -27.63 12.23
N PRO A 155 11.53 -27.40 13.44
CA PRO A 155 10.14 -27.74 13.73
C PRO A 155 9.13 -27.14 12.72
N ALA A 156 9.28 -25.87 12.36
CA ALA A 156 8.44 -25.22 11.35
C ALA A 156 8.57 -25.85 9.94
N ARG A 157 9.73 -26.43 9.59
CA ARG A 157 9.86 -27.19 8.33
C ARG A 157 9.12 -28.52 8.42
N LYS A 158 9.26 -29.24 9.54
CA LYS A 158 8.53 -30.48 9.79
C LYS A 158 7.02 -30.26 9.77
N ARG A 159 6.53 -29.15 10.32
CA ARG A 159 5.12 -28.75 10.26
C ARG A 159 4.61 -28.69 8.82
N ALA A 160 5.33 -28.02 7.93
CA ALA A 160 4.98 -27.94 6.51
C ALA A 160 4.94 -29.32 5.84
N GLN A 161 5.94 -30.16 6.09
CA GLN A 161 6.02 -31.52 5.55
C GLN A 161 4.91 -32.44 6.07
N SER A 162 4.46 -32.20 7.31
CA SER A 162 3.40 -32.97 7.96
C SER A 162 1.98 -32.50 7.63
N ALA A 163 1.84 -31.37 6.92
CA ALA A 163 0.53 -30.86 6.54
C ALA A 163 -0.19 -31.91 5.67
N PRO A 164 -1.43 -32.31 6.02
CA PRO A 164 -2.16 -33.32 5.27
C PRO A 164 -2.38 -32.87 3.84
N ASP A 165 -2.46 -33.82 2.90
CA ASP A 165 -2.91 -33.50 1.55
C ASP A 165 -4.32 -32.90 1.61
N SER A 166 -4.45 -31.69 1.08
CA SER A 166 -5.72 -30.96 1.05
C SER A 166 -6.76 -31.60 0.14
N GLY A 167 -6.35 -32.48 -0.78
CA GLY A 167 -7.23 -33.13 -1.76
C GLY A 167 -7.71 -32.21 -2.88
N ASN A 168 -7.35 -30.93 -2.86
CA ASN A 168 -7.74 -29.91 -3.84
C ASN A 168 -6.57 -29.05 -4.32
N VAL A 169 -5.35 -29.59 -4.27
CA VAL A 169 -4.13 -28.91 -4.75
C VAL A 169 -4.30 -28.52 -6.24
N PRO A 170 -4.19 -27.23 -6.60
CA PRO A 170 -4.41 -26.79 -7.98
C PRO A 170 -3.41 -27.37 -8.97
N GLU A 171 -3.88 -27.62 -10.19
CA GLU A 171 -3.02 -28.06 -11.28
C GLU A 171 -1.94 -27.02 -11.59
N GLY A 172 -0.68 -27.48 -11.68
CA GLY A 172 0.45 -26.61 -11.99
C GLY A 172 0.89 -25.70 -10.83
N ILE A 173 0.39 -25.89 -9.59
CA ILE A 173 0.79 -25.06 -8.44
C ILE A 173 2.31 -25.05 -8.20
N GLU A 174 3.01 -26.15 -8.52
CA GLU A 174 4.47 -26.28 -8.36
C GLU A 174 5.28 -25.53 -9.42
N GLN A 175 4.62 -24.98 -10.43
CA GLN A 175 5.31 -24.33 -11.55
C GLN A 175 5.54 -22.86 -11.27
N TRP A 176 6.64 -22.35 -11.82
CA TRP A 176 6.84 -20.91 -11.94
C TRP A 176 5.80 -20.32 -12.90
N LEU A 177 5.11 -19.26 -12.49
CA LEU A 177 4.12 -18.58 -13.32
C LEU A 177 4.64 -17.22 -13.79
N THR A 178 5.04 -17.16 -15.07
CA THR A 178 5.62 -15.93 -15.66
C THR A 178 4.58 -14.84 -15.89
N TRP A 179 3.35 -15.21 -16.24
CA TRP A 179 2.23 -14.29 -16.46
C TRP A 179 0.94 -14.91 -15.94
N LEU A 180 0.08 -14.12 -15.32
CA LEU A 180 -1.21 -14.55 -14.79
C LEU A 180 -2.19 -14.86 -15.92
N ASP A 181 -2.29 -13.95 -16.89
CA ASP A 181 -3.18 -14.05 -18.05
C ASP A 181 -2.57 -13.38 -19.29
N LYS A 182 -3.29 -13.46 -20.42
CA LYS A 182 -2.87 -12.87 -21.69
C LYS A 182 -2.78 -11.35 -21.65
N ARG A 183 -3.51 -10.67 -20.76
CA ARG A 183 -3.49 -9.21 -20.65
C ARG A 183 -2.20 -8.76 -19.94
N GLU A 184 -1.81 -9.45 -18.86
CA GLU A 184 -0.52 -9.21 -18.21
C GLU A 184 0.63 -9.46 -19.18
N GLU A 185 0.60 -10.58 -19.92
CA GLU A 185 1.63 -10.95 -20.90
C GLU A 185 1.79 -9.88 -22.00
N GLN A 186 0.68 -9.35 -22.51
CA GLN A 186 0.70 -8.29 -23.53
C GLN A 186 1.21 -6.96 -22.99
N ALA A 187 0.97 -6.65 -21.71
CA ALA A 187 1.49 -5.45 -21.07
C ALA A 187 3.01 -5.52 -20.87
N GLY A 188 3.54 -6.72 -20.59
CA GLY A 188 4.96 -6.93 -20.29
C GLY A 188 5.39 -6.30 -18.96
N TYR A 189 6.67 -6.36 -18.64
CA TYR A 189 7.20 -5.68 -17.45
C TYR A 189 7.38 -4.17 -17.73
N PRO A 190 7.07 -3.30 -16.75
CA PRO A 190 7.24 -1.84 -16.87
C PRO A 190 8.70 -1.37 -16.68
N ILE A 191 9.63 -2.30 -16.44
CA ILE A 191 11.06 -2.07 -16.32
C ILE A 191 11.81 -3.09 -17.18
N ASP A 192 12.99 -2.70 -17.65
CA ASP A 192 13.95 -3.62 -18.24
C ASP A 192 14.86 -4.17 -17.13
N HIS A 193 14.73 -5.47 -16.88
CA HIS A 193 15.58 -6.22 -15.95
C HIS A 193 16.38 -7.34 -16.65
N SER A 194 16.56 -7.22 -17.98
CA SER A 194 17.22 -8.25 -18.79
C SER A 194 18.69 -8.47 -18.45
N ASP A 195 19.32 -7.52 -17.76
CA ASP A 195 20.67 -7.61 -17.19
C ASP A 195 20.73 -8.31 -15.82
N GLY A 196 19.58 -8.74 -15.30
CA GLY A 196 19.43 -9.31 -13.96
C GLY A 196 19.04 -8.29 -12.89
N GLY A 197 18.98 -6.99 -13.22
CA GLY A 197 18.55 -5.92 -12.33
C GLY A 197 19.56 -5.53 -11.23
N GLU A 198 20.83 -5.86 -11.44
CA GLU A 198 21.95 -5.55 -10.55
C GLU A 198 22.20 -4.04 -10.52
N ASP A 199 22.06 -3.42 -9.35
CA ASP A 199 22.21 -1.97 -9.17
C ASP A 199 23.44 -1.57 -8.36
N ASP A 200 24.37 -2.50 -8.14
CA ASP A 200 25.69 -2.22 -7.59
C ASP A 200 26.54 -1.38 -8.56
N ASP A 201 27.40 -0.52 -8.01
CA ASP A 201 28.52 0.02 -8.79
C ASP A 201 29.42 -1.16 -9.25
N PRO A 202 29.91 -1.20 -10.50
CA PRO A 202 30.69 -2.34 -11.01
C PRO A 202 31.92 -2.69 -10.17
N LYS A 203 32.60 -1.70 -9.59
CA LYS A 203 33.75 -1.94 -8.71
C LYS A 203 33.29 -2.53 -7.38
N GLU A 204 32.24 -1.97 -6.78
CA GLU A 204 31.66 -2.52 -5.56
C GLU A 204 31.15 -3.95 -5.75
N HIS A 205 30.54 -4.25 -6.89
CA HIS A 205 30.09 -5.60 -7.24
C HIS A 205 31.25 -6.59 -7.31
N ALA A 206 32.36 -6.21 -7.96
CA ALA A 206 33.56 -7.06 -8.03
C ALA A 206 34.18 -7.31 -6.64
N GLU A 207 34.25 -6.28 -5.79
CA GLU A 207 34.72 -6.39 -4.41
C GLU A 207 33.80 -7.27 -3.56
N TRP A 208 32.48 -7.13 -3.74
CA TRP A 208 31.47 -7.95 -3.06
C TRP A 208 31.57 -9.41 -3.47
N ALA A 209 31.67 -9.70 -4.77
CA ALA A 209 31.87 -11.05 -5.28
C ALA A 209 33.13 -11.72 -4.70
N GLU A 210 34.22 -10.97 -4.55
CA GLU A 210 35.45 -11.49 -3.93
C GLU A 210 35.28 -11.75 -2.44
N LYS A 211 34.57 -10.87 -1.73
CA LYS A 211 34.22 -11.09 -0.32
C LYS A 211 33.38 -12.37 -0.16
N LEU A 212 32.42 -12.60 -1.04
CA LEU A 212 31.61 -13.83 -1.03
C LEU A 212 32.47 -15.08 -1.23
N ARG A 213 33.43 -15.07 -2.16
CA ARG A 213 34.37 -16.19 -2.34
C ARG A 213 35.18 -16.46 -1.08
N LYS A 214 35.71 -15.42 -0.44
CA LYS A 214 36.46 -15.53 0.83
C LYS A 214 35.62 -16.10 1.97
N MET A 215 34.30 -15.87 1.94
CA MET A 215 33.34 -16.48 2.87
C MET A 215 32.96 -17.94 2.50
N GLY A 216 33.55 -18.52 1.45
CA GLY A 216 33.19 -19.85 0.95
C GLY A 216 31.82 -19.90 0.27
N ARG A 217 31.27 -18.75 -0.16
CA ARG A 217 29.97 -18.66 -0.84
C ARG A 217 30.16 -18.64 -2.36
N ASN A 218 29.17 -19.15 -3.09
CA ASN A 218 29.08 -18.97 -4.54
C ASN A 218 28.65 -17.52 -4.84
N PRO A 219 29.46 -16.68 -5.50
CA PRO A 219 29.09 -15.29 -5.75
C PRO A 219 27.81 -15.09 -6.57
N ARG A 220 27.39 -16.09 -7.36
CA ARG A 220 26.15 -16.01 -8.16
C ARG A 220 24.89 -16.39 -7.38
N ALA A 221 25.05 -17.15 -6.30
CA ALA A 221 23.96 -17.61 -5.44
C ALA A 221 24.49 -17.82 -4.01
N PRO A 222 24.81 -16.74 -3.28
CA PRO A 222 25.52 -16.83 -2.00
C PRO A 222 24.62 -17.18 -0.81
N TRP A 223 23.30 -17.11 -0.98
CA TRP A 223 22.32 -17.41 0.05
C TRP A 223 22.37 -18.87 0.50
N THR A 224 22.15 -19.09 1.79
CA THR A 224 21.99 -20.45 2.35
C THR A 224 20.84 -20.59 3.32
N ARG A 225 20.22 -19.48 3.70
CA ARG A 225 19.09 -19.41 4.64
C ARG A 225 18.37 -18.07 4.50
N GLN A 226 17.33 -17.89 5.31
CA GLN A 226 16.67 -16.60 5.50
C GLN A 226 17.57 -15.71 6.37
N LEU A 227 17.47 -14.40 6.16
CA LEU A 227 18.12 -13.39 6.98
C LEU A 227 17.71 -13.56 8.45
N GLY A 228 18.70 -13.63 9.34
CA GLY A 228 18.50 -13.89 10.77
C GLY A 228 17.74 -12.80 11.55
N LEU A 229 17.42 -11.67 10.91
CA LEU A 229 16.60 -10.61 11.50
C LEU A 229 15.09 -10.93 11.49
N LEU A 230 14.67 -11.94 10.72
CA LEU A 230 13.30 -12.41 10.66
C LEU A 230 13.15 -13.64 11.56
N GLU A 231 12.44 -13.48 12.66
CA GLU A 231 12.23 -14.53 13.65
C GLU A 231 11.25 -15.58 13.11
N ILE A 232 11.69 -16.84 13.08
CA ILE A 232 10.86 -18.00 12.78
C ILE A 232 10.50 -18.70 14.09
N ASP A 233 9.22 -18.67 14.44
CA ASP A 233 8.69 -19.34 15.62
C ASP A 233 8.48 -20.84 15.31
N GLY A 234 9.31 -21.71 15.88
CA GLY A 234 9.24 -23.16 15.65
C GLY A 234 7.90 -23.80 16.04
N ASP A 235 7.19 -23.20 16.99
CA ASP A 235 5.95 -23.76 17.53
C ASP A 235 4.72 -23.33 16.73
N ARG A 236 4.80 -22.20 16.01
CA ARG A 236 3.66 -21.59 15.32
C ARG A 236 3.81 -21.44 13.81
N ASP A 237 5.03 -21.24 13.32
CA ASP A 237 5.27 -20.94 11.90
C ASP A 237 5.46 -22.22 11.08
N ALA A 238 5.47 -22.03 9.75
CA ALA A 238 5.85 -23.05 8.78
C ALA A 238 7.01 -22.56 7.90
N ILE A 239 7.82 -23.50 7.37
CA ILE A 239 8.87 -23.21 6.39
C ILE A 239 8.68 -24.11 5.16
N THR A 240 8.45 -23.52 3.99
CA THR A 240 8.37 -24.24 2.71
C THR A 240 8.50 -23.29 1.51
N ASP A 241 9.19 -23.73 0.46
CA ASP A 241 9.18 -23.12 -0.88
C ASP A 241 8.40 -23.95 -1.92
N SER A 242 7.76 -25.06 -1.52
CA SER A 242 6.92 -25.91 -2.38
C SER A 242 5.51 -25.34 -2.50
N GLY A 243 4.98 -25.31 -3.73
CA GLY A 243 3.61 -24.87 -3.99
C GLY A 243 2.57 -25.78 -3.34
N ARG A 244 2.76 -27.11 -3.39
CA ARG A 244 1.85 -28.08 -2.79
C ARG A 244 1.83 -28.01 -1.27
N GLU A 245 3.01 -27.98 -0.64
CA GLU A 245 3.07 -27.90 0.82
C GLU A 245 2.50 -26.57 1.33
N ASN A 246 2.77 -25.46 0.62
CA ASN A 246 2.17 -24.17 0.91
C ASN A 246 0.63 -24.26 0.81
N TRP A 247 0.10 -24.78 -0.29
CA TRP A 247 -1.35 -24.95 -0.47
C TRP A 247 -1.99 -25.81 0.61
N ASN A 248 -1.37 -26.95 0.94
CA ASN A 248 -1.85 -27.84 2.00
C ASN A 248 -1.92 -27.13 3.36
N LEU A 249 -0.90 -26.32 3.69
CA LEU A 249 -0.93 -25.50 4.91
C LEU A 249 -2.07 -24.48 4.90
N LEU A 250 -2.29 -23.80 3.76
CA LEU A 250 -3.38 -22.84 3.62
C LEU A 250 -4.74 -23.51 3.82
N GLU A 251 -4.97 -24.67 3.20
CA GLU A 251 -6.24 -25.41 3.32
C GLU A 251 -6.44 -25.98 4.73
N GLN A 252 -5.40 -26.56 5.33
CA GLN A 252 -5.43 -27.08 6.70
C GLN A 252 -5.88 -26.02 7.72
N HIS A 253 -5.47 -24.76 7.52
CA HIS A 253 -5.78 -23.66 8.41
C HIS A 253 -7.00 -22.84 7.96
N GLY A 254 -7.71 -23.26 6.91
CA GLY A 254 -8.88 -22.55 6.39
C GLY A 254 -8.56 -21.14 5.88
N ILE A 255 -7.34 -20.93 5.38
CA ILE A 255 -6.85 -19.62 4.94
C ILE A 255 -7.57 -19.21 3.65
N LYS A 256 -8.18 -18.02 3.70
CA LYS A 256 -8.83 -17.35 2.56
C LYS A 256 -7.98 -16.21 2.01
N ASN A 257 -7.28 -15.52 2.91
CA ASN A 257 -6.53 -14.32 2.58
C ASN A 257 -5.03 -14.55 2.70
N VAL A 258 -4.26 -14.06 1.73
CA VAL A 258 -2.81 -14.22 1.68
C VAL A 258 -2.16 -12.86 1.54
N ILE A 259 -1.29 -12.51 2.47
CA ILE A 259 -0.43 -11.33 2.40
C ILE A 259 0.97 -11.79 2.00
N LEU A 260 1.43 -11.37 0.83
CA LEU A 260 2.80 -11.64 0.38
C LEU A 260 3.72 -10.48 0.75
N VAL A 261 4.85 -10.80 1.37
CA VAL A 261 5.96 -9.89 1.67
C VAL A 261 7.27 -10.51 1.19
N GLY A 262 8.34 -9.72 1.07
CA GLY A 262 9.67 -10.24 0.73
C GLY A 262 10.16 -9.81 -0.65
N VAL A 263 11.09 -10.55 -1.23
CA VAL A 263 11.87 -10.07 -2.39
C VAL A 263 12.13 -11.19 -3.41
N HIS A 264 12.42 -10.92 -4.68
CA HIS A 264 12.23 -9.65 -5.38
C HIS A 264 10.90 -9.64 -6.15
N THR A 265 10.22 -8.49 -6.17
CA THR A 265 8.83 -8.31 -6.62
C THR A 265 8.63 -8.75 -8.07
N ASN A 266 9.50 -8.31 -8.97
CA ASN A 266 9.50 -8.65 -10.40
C ASN A 266 9.89 -10.10 -10.72
N MET A 267 10.29 -10.88 -9.71
CA MET A 267 10.76 -12.25 -9.86
C MET A 267 10.00 -13.17 -8.90
N CYS A 268 10.59 -13.50 -7.75
CA CYS A 268 10.11 -14.56 -6.87
C CYS A 268 8.72 -14.31 -6.31
N VAL A 269 8.49 -13.09 -5.82
CA VAL A 269 7.22 -12.67 -5.22
C VAL A 269 6.07 -12.84 -6.22
N LEU A 270 6.28 -12.52 -7.50
CA LEU A 270 5.28 -12.69 -8.54
C LEU A 270 5.15 -14.14 -9.01
N GLY A 271 6.29 -14.80 -9.28
CA GLY A 271 6.35 -16.00 -10.12
C GLY A 271 6.57 -17.33 -9.41
N ARG A 272 7.00 -17.37 -8.14
CA ARG A 272 7.21 -18.63 -7.41
C ARG A 272 5.90 -19.45 -7.33
N PRO A 273 6.00 -20.77 -7.07
CA PRO A 273 4.85 -21.65 -6.81
C PRO A 273 3.84 -21.12 -5.77
N PHE A 274 4.35 -20.38 -4.76
CA PHE A 274 3.57 -19.75 -3.71
C PHE A 274 3.36 -18.23 -3.93
N GLY A 275 3.81 -17.70 -5.07
CA GLY A 275 3.82 -16.27 -5.40
C GLY A 275 2.44 -15.71 -5.74
N LEU A 276 2.37 -14.40 -5.94
CA LEU A 276 1.12 -13.65 -6.14
C LEU A 276 0.29 -14.23 -7.27
N ARG A 277 0.91 -14.57 -8.41
CA ARG A 277 0.16 -15.05 -9.59
C ARG A 277 -0.48 -16.40 -9.33
N GLN A 278 0.21 -17.31 -8.65
CA GLN A 278 -0.35 -18.63 -8.31
C GLN A 278 -1.49 -18.49 -7.30
N MET A 279 -1.34 -17.63 -6.29
CA MET A 279 -2.40 -17.39 -5.30
C MET A 279 -3.64 -16.73 -5.93
N ALA A 280 -3.44 -15.73 -6.80
CA ALA A 280 -4.51 -15.04 -7.51
C ALA A 280 -5.23 -15.97 -8.48
N LYS A 281 -4.48 -16.71 -9.31
CA LYS A 281 -5.02 -17.67 -10.30
C LYS A 281 -5.92 -18.71 -9.65
N ASN A 282 -5.53 -19.18 -8.46
CA ASN A 282 -6.21 -20.28 -7.78
C ASN A 282 -7.21 -19.80 -6.71
N GLY A 283 -7.62 -18.53 -6.74
CA GLY A 283 -8.79 -18.04 -6.01
C GLY A 283 -8.56 -17.65 -4.55
N LYS A 284 -7.32 -17.46 -4.11
CA LYS A 284 -7.05 -16.82 -2.80
C LYS A 284 -7.23 -15.30 -2.91
N ASN A 285 -7.71 -14.67 -1.84
CA ASN A 285 -7.68 -13.22 -1.70
C ASN A 285 -6.25 -12.79 -1.40
N VAL A 286 -5.44 -12.65 -2.44
CA VAL A 286 -4.02 -12.32 -2.30
C VAL A 286 -3.79 -10.82 -2.43
N VAL A 287 -2.89 -10.31 -1.58
CA VAL A 287 -2.38 -8.94 -1.66
C VAL A 287 -0.86 -8.93 -1.52
N LEU A 288 -0.22 -7.99 -2.22
CA LEU A 288 1.17 -7.61 -1.96
C LEU A 288 1.21 -6.55 -0.86
N MET A 289 2.08 -6.70 0.15
CA MET A 289 2.38 -5.62 1.07
C MET A 289 3.44 -4.69 0.44
N ARG A 290 2.98 -3.66 -0.24
CA ARG A 290 3.80 -2.85 -1.18
C ARG A 290 4.99 -2.12 -0.54
N ASP A 291 4.97 -1.89 0.77
CA ASP A 291 6.06 -1.25 1.49
C ASP A 291 7.05 -2.25 2.11
N LEU A 292 6.76 -3.55 2.06
CA LEU A 292 7.65 -4.60 2.56
C LEU A 292 8.12 -5.52 1.42
N THR A 293 8.51 -4.89 0.33
CA THR A 293 9.00 -5.56 -0.89
C THR A 293 10.13 -4.75 -1.53
N ASP A 294 10.89 -5.39 -2.40
CA ASP A 294 11.98 -4.79 -3.19
C ASP A 294 12.00 -5.40 -4.59
N THR A 295 12.66 -4.79 -5.57
CA THR A 295 12.72 -5.27 -6.95
C THR A 295 14.16 -5.42 -7.41
N MET A 296 14.48 -6.38 -8.28
CA MET A 296 15.76 -6.34 -9.01
C MET A 296 15.61 -5.39 -10.20
N TYR A 297 16.20 -4.21 -10.09
CA TYR A 297 16.17 -3.19 -11.13
C TYR A 297 17.44 -2.33 -11.10
N ASN A 298 18.14 -2.31 -12.22
CA ASN A 298 19.28 -1.44 -12.47
C ASN A 298 18.78 -0.07 -13.00
N PRO A 299 18.99 1.05 -12.29
CA PRO A 299 18.58 2.39 -12.74
C PRO A 299 19.18 2.84 -14.08
N ALA A 300 20.26 2.19 -14.56
CA ALA A 300 20.82 2.47 -15.89
C ALA A 300 19.97 1.89 -17.04
N MET A 301 19.13 0.89 -16.74
CA MET A 301 18.25 0.22 -17.68
C MET A 301 16.91 0.96 -17.84
N PRO A 302 16.25 0.91 -19.01
CA PRO A 302 14.93 1.51 -19.19
C PRO A 302 13.94 1.17 -18.06
N PRO A 303 13.13 2.14 -17.58
CA PRO A 303 12.93 3.50 -18.11
C PRO A 303 13.91 4.56 -17.59
N LYS A 304 15.03 4.16 -16.97
CA LYS A 304 16.07 5.05 -16.40
C LYS A 304 15.56 5.97 -15.29
N VAL A 305 14.82 5.35 -14.37
CA VAL A 305 14.31 6.00 -13.15
C VAL A 305 15.13 5.51 -11.96
N SER A 306 14.98 6.15 -10.80
CA SER A 306 15.63 5.65 -9.59
C SER A 306 15.14 4.23 -9.25
N HIS A 307 15.93 3.51 -8.45
CA HIS A 307 15.59 2.15 -8.03
C HIS A 307 14.19 2.08 -7.38
N PHE A 308 13.87 3.04 -6.51
CA PHE A 308 12.59 3.09 -5.78
C PHE A 308 11.42 3.39 -6.71
N GLU A 309 11.61 4.25 -7.71
CA GLU A 309 10.61 4.48 -8.75
C GLU A 309 10.39 3.22 -9.60
N GLY A 310 11.45 2.46 -9.90
CA GLY A 310 11.34 1.17 -10.58
C GLY A 310 10.53 0.13 -9.78
N THR A 311 10.73 0.10 -8.44
CA THR A 311 9.90 -0.71 -7.55
C THR A 311 8.43 -0.29 -7.58
N ASP A 312 8.15 1.02 -7.55
CA ASP A 312 6.76 1.52 -7.66
C ASP A 312 6.12 1.15 -9.01
N LEU A 313 6.87 1.15 -10.11
CA LEU A 313 6.38 0.71 -11.41
C LEU A 313 5.95 -0.76 -11.38
N ILE A 314 6.73 -1.63 -10.74
CA ILE A 314 6.35 -3.03 -10.55
C ILE A 314 5.12 -3.15 -9.64
N VAL A 315 5.06 -2.41 -8.53
CA VAL A 315 3.87 -2.39 -7.66
C VAL A 315 2.63 -1.96 -8.43
N ASN A 316 2.72 -0.91 -9.26
CA ASN A 316 1.61 -0.48 -10.10
C ASN A 316 1.22 -1.55 -11.14
N HIS A 317 2.19 -2.29 -11.69
CA HIS A 317 1.92 -3.45 -12.56
C HIS A 317 1.14 -4.55 -11.81
N VAL A 318 1.54 -4.86 -10.57
CA VAL A 318 0.79 -5.79 -9.71
C VAL A 318 -0.65 -5.31 -9.50
N GLU A 319 -0.83 -4.03 -9.17
CA GLU A 319 -2.15 -3.41 -8.94
C GLU A 319 -3.07 -3.43 -10.17
N ARG A 320 -2.50 -3.39 -11.38
CA ARG A 320 -3.24 -3.42 -12.65
C ARG A 320 -3.67 -4.82 -13.04
N TYR A 321 -2.75 -5.78 -12.95
CA TYR A 321 -2.89 -7.03 -13.68
C TYR A 321 -2.98 -8.26 -12.79
N VAL A 322 -2.49 -8.20 -11.55
CA VAL A 322 -2.32 -9.39 -10.71
C VAL A 322 -3.26 -9.38 -9.52
N CYS A 323 -3.10 -8.43 -8.60
CA CYS A 323 -3.88 -8.38 -7.37
C CYS A 323 -3.80 -7.00 -6.70
N PRO A 324 -4.71 -6.68 -5.76
CA PRO A 324 -4.60 -5.46 -4.96
C PRO A 324 -3.35 -5.46 -4.05
N THR A 325 -2.98 -4.28 -3.56
CA THR A 325 -1.89 -4.09 -2.59
C THR A 325 -2.39 -3.50 -1.28
N VAL A 326 -1.64 -3.73 -0.21
CA VAL A 326 -1.86 -3.18 1.13
C VAL A 326 -0.55 -2.66 1.69
N SER A 327 -0.59 -1.93 2.81
CA SER A 327 0.61 -1.39 3.47
C SER A 327 0.67 -1.85 4.92
N SER A 328 1.89 -2.01 5.44
CA SER A 328 2.12 -2.62 6.75
C SER A 328 1.58 -1.80 7.93
N ASP A 329 1.38 -0.49 7.77
CA ASP A 329 0.74 0.39 8.76
C ASP A 329 -0.72 -0.01 9.05
N GLN A 330 -1.38 -0.71 8.13
CA GLN A 330 -2.75 -1.19 8.33
C GLN A 330 -2.83 -2.26 9.44
N ILE A 331 -1.72 -2.94 9.71
CA ILE A 331 -1.60 -3.95 10.78
C ILE A 331 -0.82 -3.38 11.98
N LEU A 332 0.28 -2.66 11.72
CA LEU A 332 1.20 -2.15 12.74
C LEU A 332 0.85 -0.77 13.30
N GLY A 333 0.04 0.01 12.57
CA GLY A 333 -0.05 1.46 12.77
C GLY A 333 1.20 2.20 12.30
N GLY A 334 1.25 3.49 12.61
CA GLY A 334 2.36 4.38 12.24
C GLY A 334 2.33 4.74 10.74
N ALA A 335 3.50 4.72 10.11
CA ALA A 335 3.66 4.98 8.68
C ALA A 335 4.22 3.75 7.95
N PRO A 336 3.94 3.57 6.64
CA PRO A 336 4.59 2.54 5.81
C PRO A 336 6.12 2.59 5.89
N HIS A 337 6.78 1.48 5.59
CA HIS A 337 8.24 1.46 5.47
C HIS A 337 8.71 2.47 4.42
N ARG A 338 9.86 3.09 4.69
CA ARG A 338 10.59 3.91 3.72
C ARG A 338 12.05 3.52 3.77
N PHE A 339 12.60 3.21 2.59
CA PHE A 339 14.03 3.02 2.46
C PHE A 339 14.77 4.33 2.78
N PRO A 340 15.83 4.32 3.60
CA PRO A 340 16.62 5.52 3.89
C PRO A 340 17.19 6.21 2.64
N GLY A 341 17.41 5.46 1.56
CA GLY A 341 17.87 6.00 0.28
C GLY A 341 16.78 6.61 -0.62
N ASP A 342 15.49 6.45 -0.28
CA ASP A 342 14.41 7.06 -1.05
C ASP A 342 14.20 8.51 -0.60
N PHE A 343 14.80 9.46 -1.32
CA PHE A 343 14.75 10.89 -1.01
C PHE A 343 13.53 11.61 -1.59
N ARG A 344 12.62 10.91 -2.29
CA ARG A 344 11.45 11.54 -2.90
C ARG A 344 10.56 12.18 -1.82
N LYS A 345 10.00 13.34 -2.16
CA LYS A 345 9.05 14.05 -1.31
C LYS A 345 7.71 13.32 -1.25
N HIS A 346 7.09 13.34 -0.08
CA HIS A 346 5.81 12.69 0.17
C HIS A 346 4.65 13.69 0.16
N ILE A 347 3.71 13.48 -0.75
CA ILE A 347 2.48 14.27 -0.86
C ILE A 347 1.30 13.45 -0.34
N VAL A 348 0.61 13.96 0.68
CA VAL A 348 -0.64 13.38 1.18
C VAL A 348 -1.82 14.15 0.63
N PHE A 349 -2.68 13.47 -0.12
CA PHE A 349 -3.92 14.00 -0.69
C PHE A 349 -5.09 13.69 0.24
N LEU A 350 -5.52 14.68 1.01
CA LEU A 350 -6.69 14.59 1.88
C LEU A 350 -7.95 14.95 1.07
N ILE A 351 -8.75 13.94 0.73
CA ILE A 351 -9.89 14.07 -0.18
C ILE A 351 -11.19 13.73 0.54
N GLY A 352 -12.08 14.71 0.63
CA GLY A 352 -13.35 14.61 1.33
C GLY A 352 -14.43 15.52 0.78
N GLU A 353 -14.35 15.93 -0.48
CA GLU A 353 -15.44 16.69 -1.12
C GLU A 353 -16.34 15.77 -1.98
N ARG A 354 -17.52 16.27 -2.37
CA ARG A 354 -18.55 15.52 -3.11
C ARG A 354 -19.01 16.21 -4.39
N GLU A 355 -18.60 17.45 -4.60
CA GLU A 355 -19.17 18.35 -5.61
C GLU A 355 -18.40 18.28 -6.93
N TYR A 356 -17.12 17.92 -6.89
CA TYR A 356 -16.19 18.08 -8.02
C TYR A 356 -15.48 16.78 -8.43
N ASP A 357 -15.89 15.63 -7.87
CA ASP A 357 -15.35 14.28 -8.15
C ASP A 357 -13.81 14.20 -8.05
N THR A 358 -13.21 14.98 -7.14
CA THR A 358 -11.76 15.02 -6.96
C THR A 358 -11.18 13.70 -6.48
N LYS A 359 -12.02 12.83 -5.92
CA LYS A 359 -11.70 11.43 -5.64
C LYS A 359 -11.30 10.62 -6.88
N LYS A 360 -11.61 11.09 -8.10
CA LYS A 360 -11.16 10.48 -9.36
C LYS A 360 -10.12 11.35 -10.08
N THR A 361 -10.34 12.66 -10.15
CA THR A 361 -9.48 13.54 -10.96
C THR A 361 -8.09 13.73 -10.35
N LEU A 362 -7.97 13.85 -9.03
CA LEU A 362 -6.65 13.96 -8.37
C LEU A 362 -5.81 12.69 -8.54
N PRO A 363 -6.35 11.47 -8.30
CA PRO A 363 -5.63 10.25 -8.66
C PRO A 363 -5.18 10.17 -10.12
N GLY A 364 -6.03 10.56 -11.07
CA GLY A 364 -5.66 10.59 -12.49
C GLY A 364 -4.54 11.60 -12.78
N PHE A 365 -4.61 12.79 -12.19
CA PHE A 365 -3.56 13.81 -12.30
C PHE A 365 -2.22 13.31 -11.75
N VAL A 366 -2.22 12.70 -10.56
CA VAL A 366 -1.02 12.15 -9.91
C VAL A 366 -0.38 11.08 -10.79
N SER A 367 -1.16 10.09 -11.23
CA SER A 367 -0.67 8.98 -12.06
C SER A 367 -0.03 9.47 -13.35
N LYS A 368 -0.57 10.53 -13.96
CA LYS A 368 -0.09 11.07 -15.24
C LYS A 368 1.08 12.04 -15.11
N HIS A 369 1.18 12.78 -14.00
CA HIS A 369 2.03 13.97 -13.93
C HIS A 369 3.02 14.01 -12.77
N LEU A 370 2.82 13.21 -11.72
CA LEU A 370 3.65 13.23 -10.51
C LEU A 370 4.34 11.91 -10.25
N THR A 371 3.71 10.79 -10.61
CA THR A 371 4.32 9.47 -10.49
C THR A 371 5.38 9.30 -11.60
N PRO A 372 6.57 8.76 -11.30
CA PRO A 372 7.00 8.22 -10.01
C PRO A 372 7.84 9.20 -9.15
N SER A 373 8.03 10.45 -9.59
CA SER A 373 8.90 11.45 -8.97
C SER A 373 8.53 11.83 -7.53
N PHE A 374 7.28 11.63 -7.13
CA PHE A 374 6.82 11.85 -5.76
C PHE A 374 6.24 10.57 -5.18
N ARG A 375 6.45 10.39 -3.87
CA ARG A 375 5.65 9.47 -3.09
C ARG A 375 4.27 10.10 -2.87
N THR A 376 3.20 9.34 -3.06
CA THR A 376 1.83 9.86 -2.89
C THR A 376 0.95 8.92 -2.09
N THR A 377 0.22 9.48 -1.12
CA THR A 377 -0.82 8.77 -0.35
C THR A 377 -2.15 9.49 -0.52
N PHE A 378 -3.21 8.75 -0.85
CA PHE A 378 -4.56 9.28 -0.86
C PHE A 378 -5.27 8.90 0.43
N VAL A 379 -5.90 9.87 1.09
CA VAL A 379 -6.66 9.67 2.31
C VAL A 379 -8.08 10.15 2.05
N PHE A 380 -9.00 9.21 1.97
CA PHE A 380 -10.41 9.49 1.66
C PHE A 380 -11.27 9.53 2.92
N ALA A 381 -12.20 10.47 2.95
CA ALA A 381 -13.29 10.48 3.93
C ALA A 381 -14.46 9.60 3.51
N ASP A 382 -15.20 9.09 4.48
CA ASP A 382 -16.52 8.51 4.19
C ASP A 382 -17.44 9.55 3.53
N PRO A 383 -18.21 9.16 2.50
CA PRO A 383 -18.96 10.12 1.71
C PRO A 383 -20.08 10.80 2.52
N GLU A 384 -20.79 10.04 3.37
CA GLU A 384 -22.06 10.46 3.99
C GLU A 384 -22.27 9.86 5.39
N GLY A 385 -23.39 10.22 6.02
CA GLY A 385 -23.84 9.62 7.28
C GLY A 385 -23.03 10.07 8.50
N ALA A 386 -23.20 9.33 9.61
CA ALA A 386 -22.54 9.61 10.88
C ALA A 386 -21.00 9.52 10.79
N ALA A 387 -20.50 8.64 9.93
CA ALA A 387 -19.07 8.43 9.74
C ALA A 387 -18.42 9.43 8.78
N ARG A 388 -19.17 10.38 8.16
CA ARG A 388 -18.62 11.30 7.16
C ARG A 388 -17.34 12.00 7.64
N ASN A 389 -17.19 12.29 8.92
CA ASN A 389 -16.01 12.99 9.41
C ASN A 389 -14.74 12.11 9.54
N LYS A 390 -14.86 10.79 9.37
CA LYS A 390 -13.74 9.84 9.47
C LYS A 390 -12.97 9.80 8.15
N PHE A 391 -11.66 10.04 8.24
CA PHE A 391 -10.70 9.80 7.16
C PHE A 391 -9.90 8.55 7.49
N HIS A 392 -9.73 7.67 6.50
CA HIS A 392 -9.11 6.37 6.73
C HIS A 392 -7.64 6.42 6.32
N GLY A 393 -6.73 6.23 7.29
CA GLY A 393 -5.28 6.38 7.09
C GLY A 393 -4.77 7.82 7.18
N ILE A 394 -5.47 8.70 7.89
CA ILE A 394 -5.07 10.11 8.07
C ILE A 394 -3.73 10.26 8.81
N GLU A 395 -3.29 9.23 9.53
CA GLU A 395 -1.97 9.16 10.17
C GLU A 395 -0.82 9.37 9.20
N ALA A 396 -1.03 9.11 7.90
CA ALA A 396 -0.06 9.40 6.84
C ALA A 396 0.38 10.87 6.80
N VAL A 397 -0.46 11.80 7.30
CA VAL A 397 -0.13 13.23 7.40
C VAL A 397 1.13 13.48 8.24
N ARG A 398 1.45 12.62 9.22
CA ARG A 398 2.66 12.76 10.05
C ARG A 398 3.95 12.72 9.22
N ASP A 399 3.95 11.92 8.15
CA ASP A 399 5.10 11.72 7.26
C ASP A 399 4.98 12.53 5.96
N ALA A 400 4.03 13.48 5.88
CA ALA A 400 3.85 14.32 4.70
C ALA A 400 4.94 15.41 4.65
N ASP A 401 5.56 15.58 3.48
CA ASP A 401 6.30 16.80 3.14
C ASP A 401 5.35 17.88 2.61
N LEU A 402 4.22 17.51 2.00
CA LEU A 402 3.18 18.41 1.49
C LEU A 402 1.78 17.81 1.76
N LEU A 403 0.88 18.65 2.30
CA LEU A 403 -0.53 18.31 2.46
C LEU A 403 -1.35 18.96 1.34
N PHE A 404 -1.97 18.13 0.49
CA PHE A 404 -2.89 18.56 -0.55
C PHE A 404 -4.33 18.35 -0.07
N VAL A 405 -5.12 19.41 -0.01
CA VAL A 405 -6.47 19.42 0.58
C VAL A 405 -7.52 19.61 -0.51
N SER A 406 -8.46 18.66 -0.58
CA SER A 406 -9.71 18.76 -1.33
C SER A 406 -10.86 18.26 -0.45
N VAL A 407 -11.22 19.07 0.54
CA VAL A 407 -12.16 18.70 1.62
C VAL A 407 -13.23 19.77 1.73
N ARG A 408 -14.47 19.36 2.01
CA ARG A 408 -15.61 20.27 2.19
C ARG A 408 -16.32 20.05 3.52
N ARG A 409 -16.26 21.04 4.41
CA ARG A 409 -17.09 21.15 5.62
C ARG A 409 -17.19 19.87 6.44
N ARG A 410 -16.06 19.43 6.99
CA ARG A 410 -15.98 18.26 7.87
C ARG A 410 -15.43 18.67 9.23
N ALA A 411 -16.09 18.24 10.29
CA ALA A 411 -15.57 18.39 11.65
C ALA A 411 -14.84 17.11 11.99
N LEU A 412 -13.51 17.07 11.95
CA LEU A 412 -12.76 15.82 12.13
C LEU A 412 -12.77 15.37 13.60
N PRO A 413 -12.59 14.06 13.90
CA PRO A 413 -12.20 13.63 15.23
C PRO A 413 -11.04 14.49 15.77
N GLN A 414 -11.03 14.79 17.07
CA GLN A 414 -10.04 15.72 17.63
C GLN A 414 -8.59 15.28 17.36
N ALA A 415 -8.31 13.97 17.46
CA ALA A 415 -7.00 13.41 17.15
C ALA A 415 -6.61 13.60 15.68
N ASP A 416 -7.56 13.44 14.76
CA ASP A 416 -7.36 13.60 13.32
C ASP A 416 -7.08 15.06 12.94
N LEU A 417 -7.85 16.01 13.50
CA LEU A 417 -7.59 17.43 13.28
C LEU A 417 -6.24 17.85 13.85
N LYS A 418 -5.79 17.21 14.93
CA LYS A 418 -4.46 17.47 15.51
C LYS A 418 -3.36 17.13 14.52
N LEU A 419 -3.46 16.04 13.76
CA LEU A 419 -2.47 15.68 12.73
C LEU A 419 -2.33 16.78 11.67
N VAL A 420 -3.45 17.35 11.23
CA VAL A 420 -3.45 18.48 10.30
C VAL A 420 -2.79 19.69 10.94
N ARG A 421 -3.17 20.03 12.19
CA ARG A 421 -2.57 21.16 12.92
C ARG A 421 -1.06 21.02 13.11
N ASP A 422 -0.59 19.83 13.47
CA ASP A 422 0.83 19.54 13.65
C ASP A 422 1.60 19.79 12.33
N HIS A 423 1.08 19.31 11.18
CA HIS A 423 1.65 19.61 9.86
C HIS A 423 1.74 21.12 9.57
N ILE A 424 0.69 21.88 9.91
CA ILE A 424 0.70 23.34 9.74
C ILE A 424 1.75 24.00 10.64
N GLN A 425 1.77 23.63 11.93
CA GLN A 425 2.66 24.21 12.95
C GLN A 425 4.14 23.90 12.69
N GLU A 426 4.46 22.78 12.04
CA GLU A 426 5.80 22.46 11.57
C GLU A 426 6.26 23.34 10.39
N GLY A 427 5.42 24.27 9.91
CA GLY A 427 5.72 25.14 8.78
C GLY A 427 5.68 24.42 7.43
N LYS A 428 5.11 23.20 7.37
CA LYS A 428 5.07 22.41 6.13
C LYS A 428 4.05 22.97 5.14
N PRO A 429 4.32 22.87 3.83
CA PRO A 429 3.48 23.47 2.80
C PRO A 429 2.10 22.82 2.69
N VAL A 430 1.14 23.60 2.18
CA VAL A 430 -0.23 23.18 1.88
C VAL A 430 -0.62 23.59 0.46
N ILE A 431 -1.33 22.71 -0.24
CA ILE A 431 -2.07 23.06 -1.45
C ILE A 431 -3.56 22.86 -1.19
N GLY A 432 -4.39 23.85 -1.50
CA GLY A 432 -5.85 23.74 -1.44
C GLY A 432 -6.50 23.98 -2.80
N ILE A 433 -7.49 23.15 -3.15
CA ILE A 433 -8.34 23.38 -4.32
C ILE A 433 -9.82 23.45 -3.94
N ARG A 434 -10.61 24.21 -4.71
CA ARG A 434 -12.07 24.31 -4.54
C ARG A 434 -12.45 24.55 -3.08
N THR A 435 -13.11 23.57 -2.48
CA THR A 435 -13.73 23.64 -1.16
C THR A 435 -12.74 23.65 0.00
N ALA A 436 -11.44 23.49 -0.30
CA ALA A 436 -10.38 23.56 0.68
C ALA A 436 -10.37 24.88 1.49
N SER A 437 -10.87 25.99 0.94
CA SER A 437 -11.08 27.25 1.68
C SER A 437 -11.93 27.07 2.94
N HIS A 438 -12.83 26.10 2.94
CA HIS A 438 -13.75 25.85 4.05
C HIS A 438 -13.79 24.35 4.40
N ALA A 439 -12.63 23.70 4.35
CA ALA A 439 -12.45 22.28 4.62
C ALA A 439 -12.98 21.87 6.00
N PHE A 440 -12.58 22.61 7.04
CA PHE A 440 -12.82 22.23 8.44
C PHE A 440 -13.77 23.18 9.18
N SER A 441 -14.49 24.03 8.46
CA SER A 441 -15.54 24.89 9.03
C SER A 441 -16.93 24.30 8.78
N LEU A 442 -17.80 24.39 9.79
CA LEU A 442 -19.22 24.07 9.67
C LEU A 442 -20.11 25.31 9.55
N ARG A 443 -19.53 26.48 9.22
CA ARG A 443 -20.24 27.77 9.11
C ARG A 443 -20.96 28.12 10.43
N GLY A 444 -20.22 28.05 11.54
CA GLY A 444 -20.74 28.36 12.88
C GLY A 444 -21.68 27.33 13.49
N LYS A 445 -21.92 26.18 12.83
CA LYS A 445 -22.66 25.07 13.44
C LYS A 445 -21.76 24.32 14.44
N PRO A 446 -22.31 23.81 15.54
CA PRO A 446 -21.53 23.06 16.52
C PRO A 446 -20.98 21.77 15.92
N ALA A 447 -19.77 21.40 16.34
CA ALA A 447 -19.18 20.11 16.01
C ALA A 447 -19.89 18.97 16.77
N PRO A 448 -20.01 17.77 16.19
CA PRO A 448 -20.43 16.58 16.93
C PRO A 448 -19.51 16.30 18.13
N GLN A 449 -20.01 15.58 19.13
CA GLN A 449 -19.19 15.17 20.29
C GLN A 449 -17.93 14.42 19.83
N GLY A 450 -16.79 14.72 20.45
CA GLY A 450 -15.48 14.11 20.12
C GLY A 450 -14.84 14.63 18.82
N HIS A 451 -15.48 15.57 18.12
CA HIS A 451 -14.97 16.18 16.89
C HIS A 451 -14.61 17.65 17.13
N ALA A 452 -13.82 18.21 16.21
CA ALA A 452 -13.42 19.60 16.20
C ALA A 452 -13.52 20.21 14.81
N VAL A 453 -13.68 21.53 14.77
CA VAL A 453 -13.63 22.37 13.58
C VAL A 453 -12.45 23.33 13.67
N TRP A 454 -12.14 23.98 12.56
CA TRP A 454 -11.19 25.08 12.48
C TRP A 454 -11.82 26.15 11.60
N ASP A 455 -12.58 27.05 12.23
CA ASP A 455 -13.37 28.05 11.50
C ASP A 455 -12.48 29.14 10.88
N GLU A 456 -11.32 29.40 11.48
CA GLU A 456 -10.30 30.34 11.01
C GLU A 456 -9.38 29.75 9.93
N TRP A 457 -9.55 28.47 9.56
CA TRP A 457 -8.71 27.74 8.59
C TRP A 457 -8.49 28.52 7.29
N ASP A 458 -9.53 29.16 6.75
CA ASP A 458 -9.42 29.93 5.51
C ASP A 458 -8.44 31.09 5.67
N ALA A 459 -8.56 31.83 6.77
CA ALA A 459 -7.76 33.01 7.03
C ALA A 459 -6.32 32.67 7.43
N GLU A 460 -6.14 31.62 8.25
CA GLU A 460 -4.85 31.27 8.84
C GLU A 460 -3.99 30.39 7.91
N VAL A 461 -4.61 29.46 7.18
CA VAL A 461 -3.88 28.44 6.41
C VAL A 461 -3.99 28.68 4.92
N ILE A 462 -5.20 28.83 4.40
CA ILE A 462 -5.44 29.07 2.97
C ILE A 462 -5.05 30.50 2.57
N GLY A 463 -5.10 31.42 3.53
CA GLY A 463 -4.93 32.85 3.31
C GLY A 463 -6.08 33.47 2.54
N GLY A 464 -7.26 32.82 2.45
CA GLY A 464 -8.42 33.23 1.66
C GLY A 464 -9.43 34.06 2.46
N ASN A 465 -10.46 34.56 1.76
CA ASN A 465 -11.59 35.25 2.39
C ASN A 465 -12.92 34.80 1.78
N TYR A 466 -13.14 33.49 1.77
CA TYR A 466 -14.28 32.84 1.16
C TYR A 466 -15.59 33.25 1.85
N THR A 467 -16.48 33.88 1.09
CA THR A 467 -17.82 34.30 1.58
C THR A 467 -18.97 33.70 0.78
N GLY A 468 -18.68 32.78 -0.14
CA GLY A 468 -19.65 32.14 -1.01
C GLY A 468 -19.17 32.08 -2.44
N HIS A 469 -20.11 31.96 -3.38
CA HIS A 469 -19.82 31.92 -4.80
C HIS A 469 -20.91 32.64 -5.61
N HIS A 470 -20.55 33.07 -6.81
CA HIS A 470 -21.50 33.53 -7.81
C HIS A 470 -22.34 32.37 -8.36
N GLY A 471 -23.44 32.67 -9.04
CA GLY A 471 -24.42 31.66 -9.48
C GLY A 471 -23.80 30.52 -10.30
N ASN A 472 -24.24 29.29 -10.06
CA ASN A 472 -23.67 28.08 -10.68
C ASN A 472 -23.87 27.97 -12.19
N THR A 473 -24.78 28.76 -12.75
CA THR A 473 -25.03 28.83 -14.20
C THR A 473 -24.13 29.83 -14.92
N LEU A 474 -23.34 30.62 -14.17
CA LEU A 474 -22.42 31.60 -14.73
C LEU A 474 -21.10 30.94 -15.10
N THR A 475 -20.59 31.27 -16.30
CA THR A 475 -19.27 30.82 -16.76
C THR A 475 -18.19 31.68 -16.14
N THR A 476 -17.20 31.03 -15.52
CA THR A 476 -16.02 31.69 -14.96
C THR A 476 -14.93 31.80 -16.01
N GLU A 477 -14.62 33.02 -16.43
CA GLU A 477 -13.44 33.33 -17.21
C GLU A 477 -12.24 33.54 -16.28
N VAL A 478 -11.16 32.80 -16.51
CA VAL A 478 -9.91 32.87 -15.74
C VAL A 478 -8.91 33.71 -16.51
N ARG A 479 -8.19 34.60 -15.83
CA ARG A 479 -7.16 35.47 -16.42
C ARG A 479 -5.91 35.49 -15.54
N SER A 480 -4.74 35.41 -16.17
CA SER A 480 -3.46 35.54 -15.48
C SER A 480 -3.15 36.98 -15.07
N THR A 481 -2.48 37.14 -13.93
CA THR A 481 -1.80 38.37 -13.51
C THR A 481 -0.34 38.37 -13.96
N GLU A 482 0.37 39.48 -13.82
CA GLU A 482 1.83 39.52 -14.07
C GLU A 482 2.59 38.59 -13.10
N GLU A 483 2.17 38.55 -11.84
CA GLU A 483 2.73 37.63 -10.84
C GLU A 483 2.44 36.16 -11.19
N GLY A 484 1.27 35.89 -11.77
CA GLY A 484 0.91 34.57 -12.32
C GLY A 484 1.80 34.15 -13.49
N LEU A 485 2.16 35.09 -14.37
CA LEU A 485 3.09 34.86 -15.47
C LEU A 485 4.49 34.53 -14.95
N HIS A 486 5.02 35.35 -14.03
CA HIS A 486 6.31 35.08 -13.40
C HIS A 486 6.30 33.74 -12.66
N PHE A 487 5.24 33.43 -11.90
CA PHE A 487 5.13 32.15 -11.20
C PHE A 487 5.22 30.95 -12.15
N LEU A 488 4.64 31.04 -13.35
CA LEU A 488 4.64 29.96 -14.35
C LEU A 488 5.85 30.01 -15.30
N GLY A 489 6.59 31.12 -15.35
CA GLY A 489 7.62 31.36 -16.36
C GLY A 489 7.05 31.65 -17.76
N ASP A 490 5.83 32.20 -17.82
CA ASP A 490 5.16 32.56 -19.08
C ASP A 490 5.48 34.01 -19.47
N GLU A 491 5.63 34.30 -20.77
CA GLU A 491 5.93 35.66 -21.27
C GLU A 491 4.68 36.45 -21.67
N SER A 492 3.53 35.81 -21.80
CA SER A 492 2.31 36.41 -22.33
C SER A 492 1.08 36.03 -21.51
N PRO A 493 0.14 36.98 -21.26
CA PRO A 493 -1.11 36.71 -20.56
C PRO A 493 -1.91 35.56 -21.19
N PHE A 494 -2.50 34.71 -20.35
CA PHE A 494 -3.41 33.65 -20.80
C PHE A 494 -4.78 33.77 -20.12
N HIS A 495 -5.78 33.23 -20.80
CA HIS A 495 -7.14 33.11 -20.30
C HIS A 495 -7.76 31.77 -20.70
N PHE A 496 -8.67 31.27 -19.90
CA PHE A 496 -9.43 30.05 -20.16
C PHE A 496 -10.74 30.03 -19.38
N GLN A 497 -11.63 29.07 -19.65
CA GLN A 497 -12.90 28.96 -18.94
C GLN A 497 -12.86 27.83 -17.91
N SER A 498 -13.24 28.12 -16.67
CA SER A 498 -13.44 27.07 -15.67
C SER A 498 -14.84 26.49 -15.74
N GLY A 499 -14.95 25.19 -15.48
CA GLY A 499 -16.27 24.52 -15.40
C GLY A 499 -17.02 24.74 -14.10
N GLY A 500 -16.40 25.33 -13.07
CA GLY A 500 -17.05 25.58 -11.78
C GLY A 500 -17.36 27.05 -11.51
N SER A 501 -18.23 27.29 -10.53
CA SER A 501 -18.62 28.64 -10.12
C SER A 501 -17.46 29.44 -9.55
N LEU A 502 -17.50 30.76 -9.78
CA LEU A 502 -16.52 31.71 -9.25
C LEU A 502 -16.78 31.98 -7.78
N TYR A 503 -15.80 31.72 -6.93
CA TYR A 503 -15.87 31.99 -5.49
C TYR A 503 -15.63 33.47 -5.19
N ILE A 504 -16.32 33.98 -4.18
CA ILE A 504 -16.16 35.36 -3.70
C ILE A 504 -15.06 35.36 -2.63
N ASN A 505 -13.90 35.91 -2.97
CA ASN A 505 -12.70 35.93 -2.11
C ASN A 505 -12.22 37.36 -1.81
N SER A 506 -12.89 38.38 -2.34
CA SER A 506 -12.59 39.78 -2.02
C SER A 506 -13.11 40.19 -0.63
N PRO A 507 -12.47 41.15 0.06
CA PRO A 507 -11.18 41.78 -0.30
C PRO A 507 -9.99 40.82 -0.10
N ARG A 508 -8.88 41.12 -0.78
CA ARG A 508 -7.61 40.39 -0.59
C ARG A 508 -7.13 40.45 0.86
N ARG A 509 -6.43 39.41 1.31
CA ARG A 509 -5.75 39.38 2.61
C ARG A 509 -4.28 39.82 2.49
N PRO A 510 -3.72 40.45 3.54
CA PRO A 510 -2.28 40.69 3.62
C PRO A 510 -1.50 39.38 3.48
N GLY A 511 -0.40 39.41 2.73
CA GLY A 511 0.44 38.22 2.47
C GLY A 511 -0.01 37.34 1.30
N GLN A 512 -1.17 37.63 0.69
CA GLN A 512 -1.57 36.99 -0.57
C GLN A 512 -0.79 37.58 -1.76
N ASN A 513 -0.23 36.72 -2.60
CA ASN A 513 0.26 37.05 -3.92
C ASN A 513 -0.69 36.45 -4.97
N ILE A 514 -1.52 37.29 -5.61
CA ILE A 514 -2.58 36.82 -6.51
C ILE A 514 -1.96 36.42 -7.84
N LEU A 515 -2.23 35.19 -8.27
CA LEU A 515 -1.72 34.65 -9.54
C LEU A 515 -2.77 34.72 -10.64
N LEU A 516 -4.04 34.48 -10.30
CA LEU A 516 -5.15 34.46 -11.25
C LEU A 516 -6.36 35.21 -10.69
N PHE A 517 -7.07 35.90 -11.59
CA PHE A 517 -8.40 36.44 -11.33
C PHE A 517 -9.47 35.65 -12.09
N GLY A 518 -10.66 35.60 -11.51
CA GLY A 518 -11.87 35.15 -12.17
C GLY A 518 -12.83 36.30 -12.48
N LYS A 519 -13.53 36.20 -13.60
CA LYS A 519 -14.62 37.10 -14.00
C LYS A 519 -15.84 36.28 -14.41
N VAL A 520 -17.03 36.78 -14.09
CA VAL A 520 -18.29 36.26 -14.63
C VAL A 520 -19.05 37.38 -15.34
N ALA A 521 -19.81 37.03 -16.37
CA ALA A 521 -20.61 38.02 -17.11
C ALA A 521 -21.64 38.70 -16.19
N GLY A 522 -21.82 40.02 -16.38
CA GLY A 522 -22.76 40.82 -15.57
C GLY A 522 -22.25 41.20 -14.17
N ILE A 523 -21.02 40.83 -13.81
CA ILE A 523 -20.37 41.26 -12.56
C ILE A 523 -19.03 41.90 -12.92
N ASP A 524 -18.92 43.21 -12.67
CA ASP A 524 -17.74 43.99 -13.06
C ASP A 524 -16.51 43.70 -12.19
N ARG A 525 -16.74 43.26 -10.94
CA ARG A 525 -15.66 42.95 -10.00
C ARG A 525 -14.95 41.64 -10.37
N LEU A 526 -13.63 41.68 -10.38
CA LEU A 526 -12.78 40.49 -10.45
C LEU A 526 -12.63 39.88 -9.05
N GLU A 527 -12.67 38.56 -8.98
CA GLU A 527 -12.42 37.83 -7.73
C GLU A 527 -11.06 37.12 -7.77
N PRO A 528 -10.24 37.20 -6.71
CA PRO A 528 -9.06 36.36 -6.56
C PRO A 528 -9.41 34.88 -6.74
N LEU A 529 -8.74 34.23 -7.68
CA LEU A 529 -9.06 32.87 -8.09
C LEU A 529 -7.95 31.89 -7.74
N ALA A 530 -6.68 32.29 -7.85
CA ALA A 530 -5.54 31.52 -7.34
C ALA A 530 -4.47 32.45 -6.77
N TRP A 531 -3.79 32.00 -5.72
CA TRP A 531 -2.73 32.78 -5.05
C TRP A 531 -1.73 31.88 -4.33
N THR A 532 -0.55 32.44 -4.06
CA THR A 532 0.33 31.95 -3.00
C THR A 532 0.14 32.79 -1.74
N PHE A 533 0.40 32.19 -0.59
CA PHE A 533 0.26 32.80 0.72
C PHE A 533 1.41 32.35 1.63
N LYS A 534 2.05 33.31 2.29
CA LYS A 534 3.05 33.03 3.33
C LYS A 534 2.36 33.07 4.69
N ARG A 535 2.28 31.93 5.36
CA ARG A 535 1.65 31.79 6.67
C ARG A 535 2.51 32.38 7.78
N SER A 536 1.89 32.68 8.91
CA SER A 536 2.57 33.20 10.11
C SER A 536 3.55 32.18 10.73
N ASP A 537 3.28 30.89 10.57
CA ASP A 537 4.17 29.79 10.99
C ASP A 537 5.41 29.60 10.08
N GLY A 538 5.59 30.44 9.06
CA GLY A 538 6.68 30.35 8.10
C GLY A 538 6.41 29.43 6.91
N GLY A 539 5.33 28.65 6.96
CA GLY A 539 4.90 27.76 5.90
C GLY A 539 4.31 28.48 4.69
N LYS A 540 4.24 27.72 3.59
CA LYS A 540 3.77 28.19 2.28
C LYS A 540 2.45 27.53 1.93
N THR A 541 1.49 28.31 1.46
CA THR A 541 0.23 27.79 0.92
C THR A 541 0.05 28.25 -0.52
N PHE A 542 -0.31 27.33 -1.40
CA PHE A 542 -0.94 27.66 -2.68
C PHE A 542 -2.41 27.29 -2.63
N TYR A 543 -3.27 28.18 -3.09
CA TYR A 543 -4.70 27.89 -3.20
C TYR A 543 -5.25 28.31 -4.56
N THR A 544 -6.24 27.55 -5.03
CA THR A 544 -7.06 27.94 -6.17
C THR A 544 -8.52 27.52 -5.99
N SER A 545 -9.44 28.40 -6.38
CA SER A 545 -10.87 28.09 -6.48
C SER A 545 -11.19 27.21 -7.70
N LEU A 546 -10.20 26.83 -8.52
CA LEU A 546 -10.30 25.84 -9.59
C LEU A 546 -10.20 24.40 -9.06
N GLY A 547 -10.51 23.43 -9.91
CA GLY A 547 -10.48 21.98 -9.59
C GLY A 547 -11.80 21.27 -9.87
N HIS A 548 -12.65 21.83 -10.74
CA HIS A 548 -13.79 21.13 -11.33
C HIS A 548 -13.26 20.07 -12.31
N VAL A 549 -14.06 19.05 -12.62
CA VAL A 549 -13.65 17.92 -13.48
C VAL A 549 -13.07 18.41 -14.80
N SER A 550 -13.74 19.34 -15.48
CA SER A 550 -13.28 19.93 -16.74
C SER A 550 -12.06 20.86 -16.61
N ASP A 551 -11.70 21.31 -15.40
CA ASP A 551 -10.45 22.07 -15.23
C ASP A 551 -9.24 21.13 -15.41
N PHE A 552 -9.34 19.86 -14.98
CA PHE A 552 -8.28 18.86 -15.14
C PHE A 552 -8.03 18.43 -16.60
N GLU A 553 -8.95 18.76 -17.50
CA GLU A 553 -8.79 18.56 -18.96
C GLU A 553 -7.96 19.67 -19.60
N GLN A 554 -7.74 20.78 -18.89
CA GLN A 554 -7.07 21.97 -19.43
C GLN A 554 -5.59 21.98 -19.07
N GLU A 555 -4.74 22.10 -20.08
CA GLU A 555 -3.29 22.13 -19.90
C GLU A 555 -2.83 23.28 -18.98
N SER A 556 -3.48 24.44 -19.06
CA SER A 556 -3.18 25.58 -18.19
C SER A 556 -3.34 25.24 -16.72
N PHE A 557 -4.45 24.60 -16.33
CA PHE A 557 -4.68 24.21 -14.93
C PHE A 557 -3.72 23.11 -14.46
N VAL A 558 -3.46 22.12 -15.32
CA VAL A 558 -2.46 21.07 -15.05
C VAL A 558 -1.06 21.69 -14.84
N ARG A 559 -0.66 22.65 -15.68
CA ARG A 559 0.61 23.37 -15.55
C ARG A 559 0.70 24.14 -14.25
N ILE A 560 -0.38 24.85 -13.87
CA ILE A 560 -0.46 25.58 -12.60
C ILE A 560 -0.30 24.65 -11.40
N LEU A 561 -1.04 23.53 -11.35
CA LEU A 561 -0.94 22.58 -10.23
C LEU A 561 0.45 21.95 -10.13
N ARG A 562 1.06 21.56 -11.26
CA ARG A 562 2.44 21.03 -11.27
C ARG A 562 3.43 22.07 -10.74
N ARG A 563 3.33 23.32 -11.21
CA ARG A 563 4.19 24.40 -10.74
C ARG A 563 4.01 24.66 -9.24
N ALA A 564 2.77 24.66 -8.75
CA ALA A 564 2.46 24.83 -7.34
C ALA A 564 3.08 23.76 -6.45
N ILE A 565 3.05 22.49 -6.89
CA ILE A 565 3.71 21.39 -6.17
C ILE A 565 5.23 21.61 -6.12
N THR A 566 5.86 21.93 -7.25
CA THR A 566 7.31 22.22 -7.26
C THR A 566 7.66 23.42 -6.37
N TRP A 567 6.87 24.49 -6.43
CA TRP A 567 7.05 25.70 -5.62
C TRP A 567 6.98 25.44 -4.12
N CYS A 568 6.18 24.46 -3.68
CA CYS A 568 6.10 24.08 -2.27
C CYS A 568 7.42 23.48 -1.74
N PHE A 569 8.30 22.99 -2.61
CA PHE A 569 9.58 22.37 -2.24
C PHE A 569 10.81 23.24 -2.57
N GLU A 570 10.60 24.38 -3.24
CA GLU A 570 11.56 25.51 -3.30
C GLU A 570 11.55 26.27 -1.97
#